data_AF-A0A4S4CA31-F1
#
_entry.id   AF-A0A4S4CA31-F1
#
_cell.length_a   1.000
_cell.length_b   1.000
_cell.length_c   1.000
_cell.angle_alpha   90.00
_cell.angle_beta   90.00
_cell.angle_gamma   90.00
#
_symmetry.space_group_name_H-M   'P 1'
#
loop_
_entity.id
_entity.type
_entity.pdbx_description
1 polymer ?
#
loop_
_entity_poly.entity_id
_entity_poly.type
_entity_poly.pdbx_seq_one_letter_code
_entity_poly.pdbx_strand_id
1 'polypeptide(L)' 'MKRQLRGQPDPLPASGRGYVHVCPGCAQPMTLHDLRDGDQAYWCHSCNRGHRAGDPPEGALKVQQAS' A
#
# COMPACT_ATOMS: atom_id res chain seq x y z
N MET A 1 -13.08 37.56 -12.63
CA MET A 1 -14.01 36.41 -12.65
C MET A 1 -13.25 35.20 -12.10
N LYS A 2 -13.54 34.80 -10.86
CA LYS A 2 -12.80 33.76 -10.13
C LYS A 2 -13.48 32.41 -10.37
N ARG A 3 -12.88 31.60 -11.26
CA ARG A 3 -13.32 30.25 -11.61
C ARG A 3 -13.22 29.36 -10.37
N GLN A 4 -14.33 29.17 -9.67
CA GLN A 4 -14.49 28.13 -8.67
C GLN A 4 -14.44 26.78 -9.40
N LEU A 5 -13.28 26.14 -9.38
CA LEU A 5 -13.13 24.75 -9.78
C LEU A 5 -13.87 23.91 -8.75
N ARG A 6 -15.02 23.40 -9.18
CA ARG A 6 -15.85 22.42 -8.46
C ARG A 6 -14.95 21.28 -7.98
N GLY A 7 -15.02 21.02 -6.68
CA GLY A 7 -14.50 19.82 -6.03
C GLY A 7 -15.18 18.58 -6.62
N GLN A 8 -14.61 18.05 -7.69
CA GLN A 8 -14.84 16.68 -8.10
C GLN A 8 -13.83 15.86 -7.30
N PRO A 9 -14.26 15.01 -6.34
CA PRO A 9 -13.35 14.04 -5.75
C PRO A 9 -12.94 13.12 -6.90
N ASP A 10 -11.67 13.23 -7.29
CA ASP A 10 -11.05 12.27 -8.19
C ASP A 10 -11.28 10.87 -7.60
N PRO A 11 -11.92 9.93 -8.33
CA PRO A 11 -12.21 8.60 -7.79
C PRO A 11 -10.95 7.77 -7.53
N LEU A 12 -9.76 8.26 -7.90
CA LEU A 12 -8.49 7.59 -7.70
C LEU A 12 -7.50 8.61 -7.12
N PRO A 13 -7.11 8.51 -5.84
CA PRO A 13 -6.08 9.41 -5.32
C PRO A 13 -4.81 9.24 -6.18
N ALA A 14 -4.40 10.33 -6.84
CA ALA A 14 -3.26 10.42 -7.76
C ALA A 14 -1.88 10.26 -7.09
N SER A 15 -1.82 9.59 -5.95
CA SER A 15 -0.63 9.29 -5.16
C SER A 15 -0.97 8.04 -4.37
N GLY A 16 -0.01 7.16 -4.09
CA GLY A 16 -0.15 5.93 -3.29
C GLY A 16 -0.64 6.11 -1.84
N ARG A 17 -1.68 6.92 -1.65
CA ARG A 17 -2.41 7.33 -0.45
C ARG A 17 -3.74 6.61 -0.53
N GLY A 18 -3.71 5.32 -0.29
CA GLY A 18 -4.91 4.51 -0.43
C GLY A 18 -4.66 3.02 -0.51
N TYR A 19 -3.41 2.56 -0.55
CA TYR A 19 -3.09 1.15 -0.42
C TYR A 19 -2.12 0.95 0.74
N VAL A 20 -2.44 0.00 1.60
CA VAL A 20 -1.56 -0.48 2.66
C VAL A 20 -1.16 -1.91 2.35
N HIS A 21 0.12 -2.21 2.52
CA HIS A 21 0.61 -3.58 2.39
C HIS A 21 0.34 -4.34 3.68
N VAL A 22 -0.39 -5.44 3.54
CA VAL A 22 -0.80 -6.31 4.64
C VAL A 22 -0.37 -7.74 4.37
N CYS A 23 -0.19 -8.52 5.44
CA CYS A 23 0.11 -9.92 5.31
C CYS A 23 -1.13 -10.69 4.81
N PRO A 24 -1.04 -11.48 3.73
CA PRO A 24 -2.18 -12.27 3.25
C PRO A 24 -2.63 -13.35 4.25
N GLY A 25 -1.75 -13.74 5.20
CA GLY A 25 -2.07 -14.76 6.21
C GLY A 25 -2.77 -14.22 7.46
N CYS A 26 -2.44 -13.01 7.91
CA CYS A 26 -2.96 -12.45 9.17
C CYS A 26 -3.55 -11.05 9.06
N ALA A 27 -3.57 -10.47 7.85
CA ALA A 27 -4.04 -9.11 7.54
C ALA A 27 -3.38 -7.98 8.34
N GLN A 28 -2.27 -8.25 9.05
CA GLN A 28 -1.49 -7.22 9.76
C GLN A 28 -0.73 -6.34 8.77
N PRO A 29 -0.58 -5.03 9.05
CA PRO A 29 0.28 -4.16 8.27
C PRO A 29 1.71 -4.70 8.29
N MET A 30 2.32 -4.75 7.10
CA MET A 30 3.69 -5.20 6.95
C MET A 30 4.65 -4.01 6.96
N THR A 31 5.83 -4.21 7.51
CA THR A 31 6.90 -3.22 7.53
C THR A 31 7.68 -3.30 6.22
N LEU A 32 8.00 -2.14 5.64
CA LEU A 32 8.84 -2.06 4.45
C LEU A 32 10.31 -2.15 4.86
N HIS A 33 11.04 -3.07 4.26
CA HIS A 33 12.47 -3.27 4.47
C HIS A 33 13.22 -3.14 3.16
N ASP A 34 14.36 -2.47 3.21
CA ASP A 34 15.29 -2.39 2.09
C ASP A 34 16.13 -3.68 2.01
N LEU A 35 16.17 -4.28 0.82
CA LEU A 35 16.97 -5.47 0.54
C LEU A 35 18.32 -5.05 -0.04
N ARG A 36 19.34 -5.88 0.17
CA ARG A 36 20.72 -5.61 -0.27
C ARG A 36 20.89 -5.43 -1.78
N ASP A 37 19.91 -5.88 -2.56
CA ASP A 37 19.86 -5.78 -4.01
C ASP A 37 19.33 -4.40 -4.49
N GLY A 38 18.96 -3.50 -3.56
CA GLY A 38 18.36 -2.20 -3.87
C GLY A 38 16.85 -2.25 -4.13
N ASP A 39 16.24 -3.43 -3.94
CA ASP A 39 14.80 -3.63 -3.98
C ASP A 39 14.20 -3.53 -2.57
N GLN A 40 12.88 -3.40 -2.47
CA GLN A 40 12.18 -3.33 -1.18
C GLN A 40 11.29 -4.55 -0.98
N ALA A 41 11.16 -5.02 0.27
CA ALA A 41 10.26 -6.10 0.63
C ALA A 41 9.42 -5.74 1.85
N TYR A 42 8.15 -6.11 1.80
CA TYR A 42 7.28 -6.05 2.95
C TYR A 42 7.50 -7.30 3.80
N TRP A 43 7.70 -7.12 5.11
CA TRP A 43 7.87 -8.21 6.08
C TRP A 43 6.76 -8.20 7.13
N CYS A 44 6.23 -9.37 7.45
CA CYS A 44 5.29 -9.58 8.54
C CYS A 44 6.01 -10.26 9.71
N HIS A 45 6.14 -9.55 10.82
CA HIS A 45 6.77 -10.09 12.04
C HIS A 45 5.92 -11.19 12.71
N SER A 46 4.58 -11.13 12.61
CA SER A 46 3.70 -12.13 13.23
C SER A 46 3.75 -13.49 12.50
N CYS A 47 3.81 -13.48 11.17
CA CYS A 47 3.84 -14.71 10.37
C CYS A 47 5.26 -15.14 9.96
N ASN A 48 6.28 -14.30 10.22
CA ASN A 48 7.65 -14.49 9.74
C ASN A 48 7.72 -14.76 8.22
N ARG A 49 6.98 -13.97 7.45
CA ARG A 49 6.91 -14.05 5.99
C ARG A 49 7.01 -12.67 5.39
N GLY A 50 7.65 -12.58 4.21
CA GLY A 50 7.71 -11.35 3.44
C GLY A 50 7.50 -11.58 1.96
N HIS A 51 7.21 -10.51 1.23
CA HIS A 51 7.10 -10.49 -0.22
C HIS A 51 7.74 -9.23 -0.78
N ARG A 52 8.15 -9.29 -2.05
CA ARG A 52 8.78 -8.17 -2.76
C ARG A 52 7.77 -7.05 -2.98
N ALA A 53 8.18 -5.80 -2.80
CA ALA A 53 7.31 -4.65 -3.08
C ALA A 53 6.96 -4.55 -4.57
N GLY A 54 7.88 -4.98 -5.45
CA GLY A 54 7.64 -5.07 -6.89
C GLY A 54 6.77 -6.24 -7.35
N ASP A 55 6.58 -7.27 -6.49
CA ASP A 55 5.79 -8.46 -6.79
C ASP A 55 4.91 -8.84 -5.57
N PRO A 56 3.88 -8.04 -5.26
CA PRO A 56 2.99 -8.31 -4.15
C PRO A 56 1.99 -9.43 -4.51
N PRO A 57 1.78 -10.43 -3.62
CA PRO A 57 0.80 -11.47 -3.86
C PRO A 57 -0.63 -10.92 -3.77
N GLU A 58 -1.58 -11.67 -4.34
CA GLU A 58 -3.01 -11.34 -4.24
C GLU A 58 -3.45 -11.20 -2.77
N GLY A 59 -4.14 -10.09 -2.47
CA GLY A 59 -4.55 -9.76 -1.10
C GLY A 59 -3.47 -9.11 -0.22
N ALA A 60 -2.24 -8.92 -0.71
CA ALA A 60 -1.24 -8.14 0.00
C ALA A 60 -1.48 -6.63 -0.04
N LEU A 61 -2.16 -6.11 -1.08
CA LEU A 61 -2.57 -4.71 -1.13
C LEU A 61 -4.01 -4.58 -0.65
N LYS A 62 -4.21 -3.77 0.37
CA LYS A 62 -5.54 -3.43 0.87
C LYS A 62 -5.82 -1.96 0.68
N VAL A 63 -7.00 -1.63 0.15
CA VAL A 63 -7.44 -0.24 0.07
C VAL A 63 -7.57 0.34 1.47
N GLN A 64 -6.72 1.30 1.81
CA GLN A 64 -6.86 2.15 2.99
C GLN A 64 -8.02 3.11 2.69
N GLN A 65 -9.24 2.70 3.02
CA GLN A 65 -10.41 3.55 2.88
C GLN A 65 -10.23 4.78 3.78
N ALA A 66 -10.16 5.96 3.16
CA ALA A 66 -10.27 7.22 3.87
C ALA A 66 -11.71 7.37 4.36
N SER A 67 -11.92 7.36 5.68
CA SER A 67 -13.18 7.76 6.31
C SER A 67 -13.39 9.27 6.24
#